data_AF-A0A358E1C2-F1
#
_entry.id   AF-A0A358E1C2-F1
#
_cell.length_a   1.000
_cell.length_b   1.000
_cell.length_c   1.000
_cell.angle_alpha   90.00
_cell.angle_beta   90.00
_cell.angle_gamma   90.00
#
_symmetry.space_group_name_H-M   'P 1'
#
loop_
_entity.id
_entity.type
_entity.pdbx_description
1 polymer ?
#
loop_
_entity_poly.entity_id
_entity_poly.type
_entity_poly.pdbx_seq_one_letter_code
_entity_poly.pdbx_strand_id
1 'polypeptide(L)' 'MRSVDLFGRLGGEEFAILMLGLSADKAHRVAERLLKKVAEARVEYAGQQIQTTVSIGIAASTGMLYSWRDLFSKADSAL' A
#
# COMPACT_ATOMS: atom_id res chain seq x y z
N MET A 1 -9.39 5.32 2.67
CA MET A 1 -9.62 3.91 2.31
C MET A 1 -11.09 3.60 2.53
N ARG A 2 -11.64 2.57 1.89
CA ARG A 2 -13.04 2.16 2.10
C ARG A 2 -13.11 1.30 3.37
N SER A 3 -14.28 1.22 3.99
CA SER A 3 -14.52 0.39 5.18
C SER A 3 -14.30 -1.11 4.95
N VAL A 4 -14.35 -1.55 3.70
CA VAL A 4 -14.15 -2.95 3.28
C VAL A 4 -12.69 -3.29 2.94
N ASP A 5 -11.81 -2.29 2.89
CA ASP A 5 -10.39 -2.52 2.61
C ASP A 5 -9.70 -3.01 3.90
N LEU A 6 -8.88 -4.06 3.80
CA LEU A 6 -8.11 -4.56 4.93
C LEU A 6 -6.73 -3.92 4.94
N PHE A 7 -6.27 -3.49 6.11
CA PHE A 7 -4.93 -2.98 6.34
C PHE A 7 -4.24 -3.82 7.41
N GLY A 8 -2.97 -4.18 7.17
CA GLY A 8 -2.19 -4.98 8.11
C GLY A 8 -0.72 -4.59 8.10
N ARG A 9 -0.07 -4.74 9.25
CA ARG A 9 1.40 -4.70 9.39
C ARG A 9 1.92 -6.12 9.26
N LEU A 10 2.85 -6.35 8.34
CA LEU A 10 3.39 -7.68 8.07
C LEU A 10 4.57 -8.01 8.99
N GLY A 11 5.33 -7.00 9.36
CA GLY A 11 6.52 -7.11 10.21
C GLY A 11 7.47 -5.95 9.93
N GLY A 12 8.37 -5.63 10.88
CA GLY A 12 9.33 -4.54 10.68
C GLY A 12 8.66 -3.22 10.28
N GLU A 13 9.05 -2.68 9.12
CA GLU A 13 8.48 -1.47 8.52
C GLU A 13 7.48 -1.74 7.38
N GLU A 14 7.09 -3.00 7.18
CA GLU A 14 6.26 -3.43 6.06
C GLU A 14 4.76 -3.45 6.39
N PHE A 15 3.97 -2.92 5.46
CA PHE A 15 2.51 -2.84 5.55
C PHE A 15 1.86 -3.31 4.25
N ALA A 16 0.68 -3.90 4.35
CA ALA A 16 -0.13 -4.30 3.19
C ALA A 16 -1.56 -3.77 3.28
N ILE A 17 -2.12 -3.50 2.10
CA ILE A 17 -3.53 -3.14 1.92
C ILE A 17 -4.16 -4.12 0.94
N LEU A 18 -5.22 -4.82 1.36
CA LEU A 18 -6.07 -5.62 0.47
C LEU A 18 -7.31 -4.83 0.10
N MET A 19 -7.46 -4.52 -1.20
CA MET A 19 -8.59 -3.75 -1.74
C MET A 19 -9.53 -4.65 -2.54
N LEU A 20 -10.66 -5.03 -1.94
CA LEU A 20 -11.64 -5.94 -2.56
C LEU A 20 -12.52 -5.22 -3.61
N GLY A 21 -12.70 -5.84 -4.78
CA GLY A 21 -13.57 -5.30 -5.83
C GLY A 21 -13.12 -3.95 -6.40
N LEU A 22 -11.81 -3.68 -6.36
CA LEU A 22 -11.21 -2.46 -6.90
C LEU A 22 -10.43 -2.79 -8.17
N SER A 23 -10.55 -1.96 -9.21
CA SER A 23 -9.71 -2.11 -10.41
C SER A 23 -8.26 -1.68 -10.13
N ALA A 24 -7.33 -2.16 -10.95
CA ALA A 24 -5.92 -1.78 -10.87
C ALA A 24 -5.72 -0.25 -10.94
N ASP A 25 -6.44 0.46 -11.82
CA ASP A 25 -6.33 1.92 -11.92
C ASP A 25 -6.82 2.64 -10.66
N LYS A 26 -7.90 2.14 -10.05
CA LYS A 26 -8.38 2.69 -8.78
C LYS A 26 -7.36 2.42 -7.67
N ALA A 27 -6.69 1.27 -7.68
CA ALA A 27 -5.65 0.93 -6.72
C ALA A 27 -4.43 1.86 -6.86
N HIS A 28 -3.99 2.12 -8.08
CA HIS A 28 -2.92 3.07 -8.37
C HIS A 28 -3.23 4.48 -7.85
N ARG A 29 -4.43 5.00 -8.11
CA ARG A 29 -4.84 6.31 -7.57
C ARG A 29 -4.86 6.36 -6.03
N VAL A 30 -5.16 5.23 -5.38
CA VAL A 30 -5.08 5.15 -3.92
C VAL A 30 -3.63 5.20 -3.46
N ALA A 31 -2.72 4.48 -4.13
CA ALA A 31 -1.29 4.47 -3.85
C ALA A 31 -0.66 5.86 -4.07
N GLU A 32 -0.91 6.53 -5.20
CA GLU A 32 -0.42 7.89 -5.47
C GLU A 32 -0.82 8.87 -4.36
N ARG A 33 -2.07 8.78 -3.91
CA ARG A 33 -2.55 9.61 -2.80
C ARG A 33 -1.86 9.28 -1.48
N LEU A 34 -1.54 8.02 -1.22
CA LEU A 34 -0.79 7.61 -0.03
C LEU A 34 0.65 8.13 -0.09
N LEU A 35 1.34 7.95 -1.22
CA LEU A 35 2.68 8.47 -1.45
C LEU A 35 2.76 9.98 -1.17
N LYS A 36 1.83 10.75 -1.75
CA LYS A 36 1.75 12.20 -1.52
C LYS A 36 1.52 12.53 -0.05
N LYS A 37 0.56 11.87 0.61
CA LYS A 37 0.26 12.12 2.02
C LYS A 37 1.40 11.77 2.95
N VAL A 38 2.15 10.71 2.69
CA VAL A 38 3.32 10.33 3.49
C VAL A 38 4.45 11.32 3.28
N ALA A 39 4.72 11.72 2.04
CA ALA A 39 5.74 12.73 1.74
C ALA A 39 5.44 14.11 2.35
N GLU A 40 4.15 14.47 2.46
CA GLU A 40 3.70 15.72 3.09
C GLU A 40 3.58 15.60 4.62
N ALA A 41 3.63 14.39 5.18
CA ALA A 41 3.50 14.20 6.61
C ALA A 41 4.70 14.79 7.35
N ARG A 42 4.40 15.59 8.37
CA ARG A 42 5.41 16.11 9.30
C ARG A 42 5.53 15.14 10.47
N VAL A 43 6.61 14.37 10.48
CA VAL A 43 6.93 13.49 11.60
C VAL A 43 7.90 14.24 12.50
N GLU A 44 7.49 14.54 13.73
CA GLU A 44 8.38 15.16 14.73
C GLU A 44 8.87 14.10 15.71
N TYR A 45 10.19 14.03 15.89
CA TYR A 45 10.81 13.13 16.85
C TYR A 45 12.02 13.81 17.48
N ALA A 46 12.08 13.81 18.83
CA ALA A 46 13.15 14.46 19.59
C ALA A 46 13.42 15.93 19.20
N GLY A 47 12.35 16.67 18.84
CA GLY A 47 12.45 18.08 18.42
C GLY A 47 12.98 18.28 16.99
N GLN A 48 13.20 17.21 16.23
CA GLN A 48 13.58 17.27 14.82
C GLN A 48 12.40 16.87 13.92
N GLN A 49 12.27 17.56 12.79
CA GLN A 49 11.32 17.19 11.75
C GLN A 49 11.97 16.17 10.81
N ILE A 50 11.37 14.98 10.73
CA ILE A 50 11.77 13.89 9.86
C ILE A 50 10.84 13.90 8.66
N GLN A 51 11.44 13.94 7.46
CA GLN A 51 10.73 13.67 6.22
C GLN A 51 10.84 12.18 5.91
N THR A 52 9.71 11.57 5.57
CA THR A 52 9.63 10.15 5.26
C THR A 52 8.92 9.94 3.95
N THR A 53 9.34 8.92 3.21
CA THR A 53 8.67 8.43 2.02
C THR A 53 8.31 6.97 2.21
N VAL A 54 7.51 6.43 1.32
CA VAL A 54 7.18 5.00 1.28
C VAL A 54 7.22 4.54 -0.17
N SER A 55 7.57 3.28 -0.40
CA SER A 55 7.38 2.63 -1.69
C SER A 55 6.10 1.80 -1.64
N ILE A 56 5.39 1.68 -2.77
CA ILE A 56 4.16 0.88 -2.84
C ILE A 56 4.16 0.05 -4.12
N GLY A 57 4.35 -1.25 -3.97
CA GLY A 57 4.11 -2.23 -5.02
C GLY A 57 2.63 -2.63 -5.10
N ILE A 58 2.11 -2.78 -6.32
CA ILE A 58 0.68 -3.06 -6.56
C ILE A 58 0.55 -4.29 -7.45
N ALA A 59 -0.29 -5.24 -7.02
CA ALA A 59 -0.78 -6.32 -7.86
C ALA A 59 -2.31 -6.36 -7.84
N ALA A 60 -2.90 -6.70 -8.99
CA ALA A 60 -4.34 -6.88 -9.13
C ALA A 60 -4.64 -8.21 -9.84
N SER A 61 -5.73 -8.86 -9.44
CA SER A 61 -6.27 -10.03 -10.12
C SER A 61 -7.48 -9.62 -10.96
N THR A 62 -7.52 -10.09 -12.20
CA THR A 62 -8.71 -10.05 -13.07
C THR A 62 -9.31 -11.45 -13.18
N GLY A 63 -9.72 -12.08 -12.06
CA GLY A 63 -10.40 -13.38 -12.10
C GLY A 63 -10.27 -14.26 -10.85
N MET A 64 -10.82 -15.47 -10.95
CA MET A 64 -11.07 -16.41 -9.84
C MET A 64 -9.85 -17.28 -9.46
N LEU A 65 -8.65 -16.98 -9.97
CA LEU A 65 -7.50 -17.92 -9.98
C LEU A 65 -6.17 -17.35 -9.45
N TYR A 66 -6.19 -16.38 -8.54
CA TYR A 66 -4.97 -16.03 -7.82
C TYR A 66 -5.12 -16.34 -6.34
N SER A 67 -4.18 -17.10 -5.80
CA SER A 67 -4.06 -17.19 -4.35
C SER A 67 -3.58 -15.84 -3.81
N TRP A 68 -3.90 -15.53 -2.56
CA TRP A 68 -3.40 -14.32 -1.92
C TRP A 68 -1.87 -14.28 -1.92
N ARG A 69 -1.19 -15.45 -1.89
CA ARG A 69 0.27 -15.56 -1.93
C ARG A 69 0.83 -15.08 -3.27
N ASP A 70 0.19 -15.43 -4.37
CA ASP A 70 0.63 -15.01 -5.70
C ASP A 70 0.46 -13.50 -5.89
N LEU A 71 -0.67 -12.95 -5.42
CA LEU A 71 -0.90 -11.50 -5.44
C LEU A 71 0.10 -10.77 -4.56
N PHE A 72 0.36 -11.29 -3.36
CA PHE A 72 1.33 -10.72 -2.44
C PHE A 72 2.74 -10.72 -3.03
N SER A 73 3.21 -11.86 -3.54
CA SER A 73 4.53 -11.99 -4.17
C SER A 73 4.70 -11.07 -5.39
N LYS A 74 3.65 -10.88 -6.20
CA LYS A 74 3.69 -9.93 -7.32
C LYS A 74 3.74 -8.47 -6.87
N ALA A 75 3.00 -8.12 -5.81
CA ALA A 75 3.03 -6.78 -5.26
C ALA A 75 4.41 -6.47 -4.65
N ASP A 76 4.98 -7.43 -3.93
CA ASP A 76 6.32 -7.35 -3.34
C ASP A 76 7.42 -7.17 -4.41
N SER A 77 7.33 -7.93 -5.50
CA SER A 77 8.27 -7.77 -6.64
C SER A 77 8.14 -6.43 -7.37
N ALA A 78 7.06 -5.68 -7.14
CA ALA A 78 6.80 -4.39 -7.76
C ALA A 78 7.09 -3.19 -6.82
N LEU A 79 7.59 -3.46 -5.60
CA LEU A 79 7.89 -2.46 -4.57
C LEU A 79 9.18 -1.69 -4.86
#